data_AF-A0A8J3V9L5-F1
#
_entry.id   AF-A0A8J3V9L5-F1
#
_cell.length_a   1.000
_cell.length_b   1.000
_cell.length_c   1.000
_cell.angle_alpha   90.00
_cell.angle_beta   90.00
_cell.angle_gamma   90.00
#
_symmetry.space_group_name_H-M   'P 1'
#
loop_
_entity.id
_entity.type
_entity.pdbx_description
1 polymer ?
#
loop_
_entity_poly.entity_id
_entity_poly.type
_entity_poly.pdbx_seq_one_letter_code
_entity_poly.pdbx_strand_id
1 'polypeptide(L)'
;MTHPADYGVPGSLARVLADVAAERAAQDDIWGVQEHPDGTAPHYTAAADEAKQALADAAASGAVTWRHILHEEVLEAFAESEPERLRAELIQVAAVAVKWVQALDQRTGP
;
A
#
# COMPACT_ATOMS: atom_id res chain seq x y z
N MET A 1 10.44 23.04 7.00
CA MET A 1 9.32 22.58 7.85
C MET A 1 8.93 21.21 7.32
N THR A 2 8.88 20.16 8.14
CA THR A 2 8.50 18.80 7.70
C THR A 2 6.98 18.75 7.51
N HIS A 3 6.52 18.28 6.35
CA HIS A 3 5.10 18.00 6.16
C HIS A 3 4.74 16.72 6.95
N PRO A 4 3.54 16.57 7.55
CA PRO A 4 3.17 15.34 8.28
C PRO A 4 3.35 14.07 7.43
N ALA A 5 3.13 14.19 6.12
CA ALA A 5 3.30 13.09 5.17
C ALA A 5 4.77 12.81 4.77
N ASP A 6 5.73 13.63 5.19
CA ASP A 6 7.17 13.44 4.94
C ASP A 6 7.80 12.37 5.85
N TYR A 7 7.01 11.70 6.70
CA TYR A 7 7.48 10.64 7.59
C TYR A 7 8.74 11.05 8.40
N GLY A 8 8.78 12.30 8.87
CA GLY A 8 9.89 12.85 9.64
C GLY A 8 11.15 13.22 8.85
N VAL A 9 11.20 12.98 7.53
CA VAL A 9 12.31 13.32 6.64
C VAL A 9 11.84 14.31 5.57
N PRO A 10 12.24 15.60 5.62
CA PRO A 10 11.74 16.63 4.70
C PRO A 10 11.80 16.20 3.23
N GLY A 11 10.67 16.32 2.52
CA GLY A 11 10.59 16.01 1.10
C GLY A 11 10.64 14.51 0.74
N SER A 12 10.63 13.60 1.71
CA SER A 12 10.68 12.16 1.43
C SER A 12 9.48 11.68 0.63
N LEU A 13 8.29 12.25 0.86
CA LEU A 13 7.09 11.86 0.13
C LEU A 13 7.25 12.17 -1.37
N ALA A 14 7.70 13.38 -1.69
CA ALA A 14 7.90 13.80 -3.08
C ALA A 14 8.93 12.92 -3.79
N ARG A 15 10.00 12.52 -3.11
CA ARG A 15 11.01 11.61 -3.65
C ARG A 15 10.42 10.23 -3.94
N VAL A 16 9.78 9.59 -2.97
CA VAL A 16 9.23 8.24 -3.15
C VAL A 16 8.12 8.24 -4.22
N LEU A 17 7.29 9.28 -4.31
CA LEU A 17 6.31 9.40 -5.39
C LEU A 17 6.96 9.55 -6.78
N ALA A 18 8.11 10.23 -6.86
CA ALA A 18 8.88 10.31 -8.10
C ALA A 18 9.45 8.93 -8.49
N ASP A 19 9.93 8.14 -7.52
CA ASP A 19 10.41 6.77 -7.75
C ASP A 19 9.27 5.87 -8.25
N VAL A 20 8.08 5.96 -7.65
CA VAL A 20 6.88 5.23 -8.10
C VAL A 20 6.48 5.64 -9.53
N ALA A 21 6.52 6.94 -9.85
CA ALA A 21 6.22 7.41 -11.20
C ALA A 21 7.25 6.91 -12.23
N ALA A 22 8.53 6.89 -11.87
CA ALA A 22 9.60 6.37 -12.72
C ALA A 22 9.44 4.87 -12.98
N GLU A 23 9.12 4.09 -11.95
CA GLU A 23 8.84 2.65 -12.08
C GLU A 23 7.63 2.41 -12.99
N ARG A 24 6.54 3.19 -12.85
CA ARG A 24 5.37 3.04 -13.72
C ARG A 24 5.71 3.33 -15.18
N ALA A 25 6.52 4.35 -15.46
CA ALA A 25 6.99 4.64 -16.82
C ALA A 25 7.86 3.51 -17.38
N ALA A 26 8.76 2.95 -16.57
CA ALA A 26 9.58 1.80 -16.97
C ALA A 26 8.73 0.56 -17.27
N GLN A 27 7.65 0.32 -16.52
CA GLN A 27 6.71 -0.76 -16.81
C GLN A 27 5.97 -0.56 -18.13
N ASP A 28 5.59 0.68 -18.48
CA ASP A 28 4.99 0.99 -19.79
C ASP A 28 5.97 0.71 -20.94
N ASP A 29 7.26 1.03 -20.77
CA ASP A 29 8.28 0.75 -21.77
C ASP A 29 8.49 -0.77 -22.00
N ILE A 30 8.33 -1.59 -20.94
CA ILE A 30 8.55 -3.04 -21.00
C ILE A 30 7.28 -3.78 -21.48
N TRP A 31 6.12 -3.42 -20.94
CA TRP A 31 4.89 -4.22 -21.06
C TRP A 31 3.79 -3.55 -21.88
N GLY A 32 3.92 -2.25 -22.18
CA GLY A 32 2.91 -1.47 -22.89
C GLY A 32 1.58 -1.35 -22.13
N VAL A 33 0.52 -0.96 -22.86
CA VAL A 33 -0.84 -0.89 -22.31
C VAL A 33 -1.40 -2.31 -22.13
N GLN A 34 -1.85 -2.62 -20.93
CA GLN A 34 -2.49 -3.90 -20.59
C GLN A 34 -3.94 -3.68 -20.15
N GLU A 35 -4.83 -4.54 -20.63
CA GLU A 35 -6.22 -4.62 -20.17
C GLU A 35 -6.44 -5.97 -19.47
N HIS A 36 -6.75 -5.92 -18.17
CA HIS A 36 -6.99 -7.09 -17.34
C HIS A 36 -8.28 -6.91 -16.52
N PRO A 37 -9.06 -7.98 -16.30
CA PRO A 37 -10.15 -7.94 -15.31
C PRO A 37 -9.58 -7.81 -13.90
N ASP A 38 -10.34 -7.19 -13.00
CA ASP A 38 -9.87 -6.89 -11.63
C ASP A 38 -9.50 -8.15 -10.82
N GLY A 39 -10.25 -9.24 -11.00
CA GLY A 39 -10.02 -10.48 -10.25
C GLY A 39 -10.35 -10.40 -8.75
N THR A 40 -10.99 -9.32 -8.32
CA THR A 40 -11.47 -9.06 -6.96
C THR A 40 -12.93 -9.49 -6.80
N ALA A 41 -13.33 -9.91 -5.60
CA ALA A 41 -14.71 -10.31 -5.29
C ALA A 41 -14.91 -10.61 -3.79
N PRO A 42 -16.17 -10.64 -3.31
CA PRO A 42 -16.49 -10.93 -1.91
C PRO A 42 -16.02 -12.30 -1.38
N HIS A 43 -15.56 -13.24 -2.22
CA HIS A 43 -15.02 -14.52 -1.71
C HIS A 43 -13.69 -14.34 -0.97
N TYR A 44 -13.01 -13.19 -1.12
CA TYR A 44 -11.82 -12.86 -0.33
C TYR A 44 -12.14 -12.26 1.05
N THR A 45 -13.42 -11.98 1.38
CA THR A 45 -13.80 -11.35 2.67
C THR A 45 -13.27 -12.11 3.88
N ALA A 46 -13.32 -13.45 3.88
CA ALA A 46 -12.79 -14.24 4.99
C ALA A 46 -11.28 -14.01 5.21
N ALA A 47 -10.50 -13.89 4.12
CA ALA A 47 -9.08 -13.59 4.22
C ALA A 47 -8.83 -12.15 4.70
N ALA A 48 -9.64 -11.19 4.25
CA ALA A 48 -9.56 -9.80 4.73
C ALA A 48 -9.86 -9.69 6.23
N ASP A 49 -10.89 -10.38 6.71
CA ASP A 49 -11.25 -10.42 8.13
C ASP A 49 -10.13 -11.07 8.98
N GLU A 50 -9.53 -12.16 8.50
CA GLU A 50 -8.37 -12.80 9.15
C GLU A 50 -7.17 -11.85 9.24
N ALA A 51 -6.89 -11.08 8.18
CA ALA A 51 -5.79 -10.12 8.18
C ALA A 51 -6.04 -8.94 9.13
N LYS A 52 -7.27 -8.42 9.16
CA LYS A 52 -7.70 -7.40 10.14
C LYS A 52 -7.54 -7.90 11.57
N GLN A 53 -7.96 -9.14 11.86
CA GLN A 53 -7.79 -9.73 13.18
C GLN A 53 -6.31 -9.90 13.54
N ALA A 54 -5.48 -10.36 12.60
CA ALA A 54 -4.04 -10.48 12.81
C ALA A 54 -3.38 -9.12 13.09
N LEU A 55 -3.79 -8.04 12.41
CA LEU A 55 -3.31 -6.70 12.72
C LEU A 55 -3.76 -6.28 14.12
N ALA A 56 -5.02 -6.51 14.49
CA ALA A 56 -5.55 -6.17 15.81
C ALA A 56 -4.81 -6.90 16.93
N ASP A 57 -4.53 -8.20 16.78
CA ASP A 57 -3.78 -8.99 17.76
C ASP A 57 -2.31 -8.52 17.87
N ALA A 58 -1.70 -8.18 16.73
CA ALA A 58 -0.37 -7.59 16.71
C ALA A 58 -0.36 -6.19 17.37
N ALA A 59 -1.41 -5.40 17.19
CA ALA A 59 -1.58 -4.10 17.85
C ALA A 59 -1.73 -4.25 19.36
N ALA A 60 -2.56 -5.19 19.82
CA ALA A 60 -2.76 -5.47 21.24
C ALA A 60 -1.46 -5.91 21.96
N SER A 61 -0.54 -6.55 21.23
CA SER A 61 0.75 -7.02 21.75
C SER A 61 1.93 -6.08 21.47
N GLY A 62 1.71 -4.96 20.77
CA GLY A 62 2.78 -4.03 20.37
C GLY A 62 3.74 -4.60 19.30
N ALA A 63 3.31 -5.63 18.56
CA ALA A 63 4.09 -6.35 17.56
C ALA A 63 3.66 -6.03 16.11
N VAL A 64 3.02 -4.88 15.87
CA VAL A 64 2.62 -4.44 14.53
C VAL A 64 3.85 -4.34 13.63
N THR A 65 3.70 -4.85 12.41
CA THR A 65 4.73 -4.76 11.37
C THR A 65 4.13 -4.11 10.14
N TRP A 66 4.97 -3.55 9.28
CA TRP A 66 4.53 -3.04 7.99
C TRP A 66 3.86 -4.11 7.11
N ARG A 67 4.31 -5.38 7.23
CA ARG A 67 3.66 -6.51 6.58
C ARG A 67 2.21 -6.65 7.02
N HIS A 68 1.89 -6.50 8.32
CA HIS A 68 0.51 -6.58 8.80
C HIS A 68 -0.35 -5.50 8.14
N ILE A 69 0.12 -4.26 8.13
CA ILE A 69 -0.62 -3.12 7.58
C ILE A 69 -0.83 -3.30 6.07
N LEU A 70 0.24 -3.53 5.29
CA LEU A 70 0.10 -3.70 3.84
C LEU A 70 -0.77 -4.90 3.46
N HIS A 71 -0.67 -5.99 4.22
CA HIS A 71 -1.42 -7.22 3.93
C HIS A 71 -2.93 -7.06 4.16
N GLU A 72 -3.33 -6.31 5.19
CA GLU A 72 -4.75 -5.98 5.40
C GLU A 72 -5.29 -5.17 4.22
N GLU A 73 -4.65 -4.06 3.85
CA GLU A 73 -5.11 -3.19 2.74
C GLU A 73 -5.24 -3.96 1.41
N VAL A 74 -4.28 -4.86 1.13
CA VAL A 74 -4.33 -5.69 -0.08
C VAL A 74 -5.51 -6.65 -0.06
N LEU A 75 -5.81 -7.27 1.08
CA LEU A 75 -6.93 -8.21 1.17
C LEU A 75 -8.28 -7.50 1.22
N GLU A 76 -8.36 -6.30 1.80
CA GLU A 76 -9.55 -5.44 1.69
C GLU A 76 -9.81 -5.04 0.23
N ALA A 77 -8.77 -4.66 -0.53
CA ALA A 77 -8.89 -4.41 -1.96
C ALA A 77 -9.35 -5.67 -2.73
N PHE A 78 -8.81 -6.85 -2.42
CA PHE A 78 -9.22 -8.09 -3.08
C PHE A 78 -10.67 -8.47 -2.79
N ALA A 79 -11.19 -8.15 -1.60
CA ALA A 79 -12.57 -8.42 -1.21
C ALA A 79 -13.60 -7.46 -1.85
N GLU A 80 -13.16 -6.37 -2.49
CA GLU A 80 -14.03 -5.35 -3.05
C GLU A 80 -14.48 -5.67 -4.48
N SER A 81 -15.73 -5.34 -4.81
CA SER A 81 -16.32 -5.55 -6.15
C SER A 81 -16.89 -4.29 -6.78
N GLU A 82 -17.10 -3.23 -6.01
CA GLU A 82 -17.58 -1.94 -6.50
C GLU A 82 -16.40 -1.09 -6.99
N PRO A 83 -16.37 -0.67 -8.28
CA PRO A 83 -15.19 -0.02 -8.87
C PRO A 83 -14.69 1.23 -8.13
N GLU A 84 -15.60 2.07 -7.65
CA GLU A 84 -15.21 3.29 -6.92
C GLU A 84 -14.57 2.97 -5.57
N ARG A 85 -15.06 1.93 -4.90
CA ARG A 85 -14.51 1.47 -3.62
C ARG A 85 -13.19 0.75 -3.85
N LEU A 86 -13.10 -0.11 -4.86
CA LEU A 86 -11.86 -0.79 -5.23
C LEU A 86 -10.75 0.24 -5.52
N ARG A 87 -11.08 1.31 -6.25
CA ARG A 87 -10.13 2.42 -6.47
C ARG A 87 -9.68 3.04 -5.16
N ALA A 88 -10.58 3.25 -4.19
CA ALA A 88 -10.20 3.79 -2.89
C ALA A 88 -9.23 2.85 -2.16
N GLU A 89 -9.53 1.56 -2.09
CA GLU A 89 -8.66 0.56 -1.45
C GLU A 89 -7.29 0.46 -2.12
N LEU A 90 -7.23 0.47 -3.45
CA LEU A 90 -5.95 0.46 -4.18
C LEU A 90 -5.10 1.71 -3.90
N ILE A 91 -5.74 2.86 -3.67
CA ILE A 91 -5.03 4.07 -3.23
C ILE A 91 -4.51 3.91 -1.79
N GLN A 92 -5.26 3.25 -0.89
CA GLN A 92 -4.78 2.95 0.46
C GLN A 92 -3.55 2.02 0.43
N VAL A 93 -3.60 0.94 -0.38
CA VAL A 93 -2.47 0.04 -0.64
C VAL A 93 -1.23 0.81 -1.10
N ALA A 94 -1.39 1.66 -2.12
CA ALA A 94 -0.29 2.48 -2.63
C ALA A 94 0.27 3.43 -1.56
N ALA A 95 -0.59 4.07 -0.78
CA ALA A 95 -0.19 4.96 0.30
C ALA A 95 0.59 4.23 1.41
N VAL A 96 0.18 3.02 1.80
CA VAL A 96 0.90 2.20 2.78
C VAL A 96 2.25 1.73 2.24
N ALA A 97 2.32 1.33 0.97
CA ALA A 97 3.59 0.97 0.33
C ALA A 97 4.57 2.15 0.32
N VAL A 98 4.13 3.34 -0.11
CA VAL A 98 4.92 4.58 -0.08
C VAL A 98 5.40 4.88 1.34
N LYS A 99 4.49 4.81 2.33
CA LYS A 99 4.82 5.06 3.74
C LYS A 99 5.86 4.08 4.27
N TRP A 100 5.80 2.82 3.86
CA TRP A 100 6.79 1.81 4.25
C TRP A 100 8.16 2.10 3.63
N VAL A 101 8.24 2.49 2.36
CA VAL A 101 9.49 2.93 1.71
C VAL A 101 10.09 4.13 2.45
N GLN A 102 9.29 5.16 2.74
CA GLN A 102 9.76 6.32 3.52
C GLN A 102 10.34 5.89 4.87
N ALA A 103 9.69 4.92 5.54
CA ALA A 103 10.18 4.39 6.80
C ALA A 103 11.48 3.58 6.63
N LEU A 104 11.66 2.86 5.52
CA LEU A 104 12.92 2.18 5.20
C LEU A 104 14.05 3.20 5.02
N ASP A 105 13.85 4.19 4.15
CA ASP A 105 14.83 5.23 3.86
C ASP A 105 15.23 6.02 5.11
N GLN A 106 14.26 6.28 6.00
CA GLN A 106 14.54 6.91 7.29
C GLN A 106 15.51 6.08 8.16
N ARG A 107 15.40 4.74 8.10
CA ARG A 107 16.24 3.82 8.88
C ARG A 107 17.61 3.58 8.24
N THR A 108 17.69 3.57 6.92
CA THR A 108 18.91 3.18 6.19
C THR A 108 19.69 4.36 5.61
N GLY A 109 19.09 5.55 5.60
CA GLY A 109 19.49 6.62 4.71
C GLY A 109 18.91 6.40 3.29
N PRO A 110 18.74 7.48 2.51
CA PRO A 110 18.38 7.38 1.09
C PRO A 110 19.53 6.79 0.25
#